data_AF-A0AAD0AJY0-F1
#
_entry.id   AF-A0AAD0AJY0-F1
#
_cell.length_a   1.000
_cell.length_b   1.000
_cell.length_c   1.000
_cell.angle_alpha   90.00
_cell.angle_beta   90.00
_cell.angle_gamma   90.00
#
_symmetry.space_group_name_H-M   'P 1'
#
loop_
_entity.id
_entity.type
_entity.pdbx_description
1 polymer ?
#
loop_
_entity_poly.entity_id
_entity_poly.type
_entity_poly.pdbx_seq_one_letter_code
_entity_poly.pdbx_strand_id
1 'polypeptide(L)' 'MDTKKIAELIDKERRLQFDQQSKYMDTLGLPRQNYAAIMKRLKKDNSQVSFNLINALLKPLGYKLDIVKTT' A
#
# COMPACT_ATOMS: atom_id res chain seq x y z
N MET A 1 5.54 12.96 3.15
CA MET A 1 5.31 11.51 3.37
C MET A 1 6.18 10.75 2.39
N ASP A 2 7.02 9.83 2.87
CA ASP A 2 7.90 9.04 1.99
C ASP A 2 7.14 7.82 1.45
N THR A 3 6.52 7.97 0.27
CA THR A 3 5.71 6.92 -0.35
C THR A 3 6.54 5.74 -0.84
N LYS A 4 7.85 5.91 -1.07
CA LYS A 4 8.76 4.82 -1.43
C LYS A 4 8.89 3.84 -0.28
N LYS A 5 9.15 4.34 0.94
CA LYS A 5 9.20 3.51 2.16
C LYS A 5 7.88 2.79 2.43
N ILE A 6 6.76 3.47 2.19
CA ILE A 6 5.43 2.85 2.32
C ILE A 6 5.27 1.70 1.31
N ALA A 7 5.68 1.88 0.06
CA ALA A 7 5.62 0.81 -0.94
C ALA A 7 6.45 -0.42 -0.55
N GLU A 8 7.64 -0.20 0.01
CA GLU A 8 8.51 -1.26 0.50
C GLU A 8 7.90 -2.00 1.69
N LEU A 9 7.31 -1.26 2.64
CA LEU A 9 6.58 -1.84 3.78
C LEU A 9 5.42 -2.71 3.29
N ILE A 10 4.55 -2.18 2.43
CA ILE A 10 3.39 -2.93 1.91
C ILE A 10 3.86 -4.17 1.16
N ASP A 11 4.91 -4.08 0.32
CA ASP A 11 5.39 -5.24 -0.43
C ASP A 11 5.98 -6.32 0.47
N LYS A 12 6.70 -5.94 1.53
CA LYS A 12 7.23 -6.87 2.54
C LYS A 12 6.11 -7.55 3.31
N GLU A 13 5.21 -6.77 3.92
CA GLU A 13 4.12 -7.29 4.76
C GLU A 13 3.15 -8.15 3.96
N ARG A 14 2.83 -7.74 2.73
CA ARG A 14 2.02 -8.57 1.82
C ARG A 14 2.65 -9.94 1.59
N ARG A 15 3.96 -10.02 1.37
CA ARG A 15 4.66 -11.30 1.16
C ARG A 15 4.71 -12.18 2.41
N LEU A 16 4.68 -11.57 3.60
CA LEU A 16 4.67 -12.28 4.87
C LEU A 16 3.28 -12.85 5.20
N GLN A 17 2.21 -12.09 4.90
CA GLN A 17 0.85 -12.44 5.29
C GLN A 17 0.05 -13.16 4.19
N PHE A 18 0.44 -13.00 2.93
CA PHE A 18 -0.27 -13.56 1.78
C PHE A 18 0.66 -14.31 0.84
N ASP A 19 0.36 -15.59 0.61
CA ASP A 19 1.11 -16.43 -0.36
C ASP A 19 1.04 -15.87 -1.78
N GLN A 20 -0.07 -15.22 -2.12
CA GLN A 20 -0.34 -14.72 -3.47
C GLN A 20 -0.79 -13.28 -3.44
N GLN A 21 -0.27 -12.50 -4.39
CA GLN A 21 -0.66 -11.12 -4.60
C GLN A 21 -2.14 -10.97 -4.97
N SER A 22 -2.73 -11.96 -5.67
CA SER A 22 -4.17 -11.99 -5.98
C SER A 22 -5.00 -11.99 -4.70
N LYS A 23 -4.73 -12.91 -3.77
CA LYS A 23 -5.45 -13.01 -2.49
C LYS A 23 -5.45 -11.69 -1.73
N TYR A 24 -4.30 -11.01 -1.68
CA TYR A 24 -4.19 -9.68 -1.08
C TYR A 24 -5.06 -8.64 -1.79
N MET A 25 -5.02 -8.59 -3.13
CA MET A 25 -5.83 -7.67 -3.92
C MET A 25 -7.33 -7.95 -3.83
N ASP A 26 -7.72 -9.21 -3.64
CA ASP A 26 -9.10 -9.62 -3.43
C ASP A 26 -9.64 -9.05 -2.10
N THR A 27 -8.80 -8.97 -1.04
CA THR A 27 -9.20 -8.31 0.23
C THR A 27 -9.50 -6.81 0.07
N LEU A 28 -8.94 -6.21 -0.98
CA LEU A 28 -9.13 -4.79 -1.31
C LEU A 28 -10.28 -4.58 -2.30
N GLY A 29 -10.86 -5.64 -2.85
CA GLY A 29 -11.84 -5.56 -3.95
C GLY A 29 -11.25 -4.98 -5.23
N LEU A 30 -9.93 -5.09 -5.42
CA LEU A 30 -9.22 -4.49 -6.56
C LEU A 30 -8.70 -5.57 -7.51
N PRO A 31 -8.71 -5.32 -8.84
CA PRO A 31 -8.12 -6.25 -9.80
C PRO A 31 -6.62 -6.48 -9.53
N ARG A 32 -6.17 -7.73 -9.64
CA ARG A 32 -4.75 -8.15 -9.54
C ARG A 32 -3.78 -7.23 -10.28
N GLN A 33 -4.16 -6.81 -11.49
CA GLN A 33 -3.32 -6.01 -12.39
C GLN A 33 -2.97 -4.64 -11.80
N ASN A 34 -3.83 -4.12 -10.92
CA ASN A 34 -3.65 -2.80 -10.32
C ASN A 34 -2.50 -2.76 -9.32
N TYR A 35 -2.12 -3.87 -8.70
CA TYR A 35 -1.06 -3.89 -7.69
C TYR A 35 0.26 -3.35 -8.23
N ALA A 36 0.72 -3.86 -9.39
CA ALA A 36 1.98 -3.43 -10.00
C ALA A 36 1.94 -1.95 -10.38
N ALA A 37 0.81 -1.48 -10.91
CA ALA A 37 0.59 -0.08 -11.25
C ALA A 37 0.61 0.83 -10.02
N ILE A 38 -0.06 0.44 -8.93
CA ILE A 38 -0.09 1.16 -7.66
C ILE A 38 1.31 1.23 -7.05
N MET A 39 2.01 0.09 -6.97
CA MET A 39 3.38 0.03 -6.43
C MET A 39 4.36 0.87 -7.24
N LYS A 40 4.27 0.83 -8.57
CA LYS A 40 5.08 1.69 -9.45
C LYS A 40 4.80 3.17 -9.21
N ARG A 41 3.54 3.56 -8.96
CA ARG A 41 3.17 4.94 -8.63
C ARG A 41 3.70 5.35 -7.25
N LEU A 42 3.60 4.51 -6.22
CA LEU A 42 4.10 4.80 -4.88
C LEU A 42 5.63 4.98 -4.86
N LYS A 43 6.35 4.24 -5.71
CA LYS A 43 7.81 4.33 -5.84
C LYS A 43 8.31 5.54 -6.66
N LYS A 44 7.43 6.29 -7.33
CA LYS A 44 7.82 7.53 -8.04
C LYS A 44 8.09 8.66 -7.05
N ASP A 45 9.07 9.50 -7.38
CA ASP A 45 9.22 10.81 -6.74
C ASP A 45 7.98 11.68 -7.03
N ASN A 46 7.50 12.40 -6.01
CA ASN A 46 6.24 13.16 -6.05
C ASN A 46 5.01 12.30 -6.43
N SER A 47 4.88 11.13 -5.81
CA SER A 47 3.73 10.25 -5.98
C SER A 47 2.41 10.95 -5.67
N GLN A 48 1.54 11.08 -6.67
CA GLN A 48 0.17 11.60 -6.52
C GLN A 48 -0.83 10.49 -6.16
N VAL A 49 -0.45 9.58 -5.26
CA VAL A 49 -1.35 8.53 -4.77
C VAL A 49 -2.17 9.08 -3.61
N SER A 50 -3.49 8.85 -3.63
CA SER A 50 -4.37 9.34 -2.58
C SER A 50 -4.08 8.67 -1.24
N PHE A 51 -4.15 9.43 -0.15
CA PHE A 51 -4.04 8.90 1.21
C PHE A 51 -5.03 7.79 1.50
N ASN A 52 -6.26 7.91 0.96
CA ASN A 52 -7.30 6.89 1.10
C ASN A 52 -6.88 5.54 0.49
N LEU A 53 -6.24 5.57 -0.68
CA LEU A 53 -5.73 4.34 -1.31
C LEU A 53 -4.61 3.73 -0.46
N ILE A 54 -3.69 4.55 0.06
CA ILE A 54 -2.60 4.05 0.90
C ILE A 54 -3.14 3.42 2.18
N ASN A 55 -4.09 4.08 2.84
CA ASN A 55 -4.73 3.55 4.04
C ASN A 55 -5.49 2.25 3.73
N ALA A 56 -6.18 2.16 2.59
CA ALA A 56 -6.85 0.94 2.16
C ALA A 56 -5.87 -0.22 1.98
N LEU A 57 -4.70 0.01 1.38
CA LEU A 57 -3.64 -1.01 1.23
C LEU A 57 -3.08 -1.48 2.58
N LEU A 58 -2.92 -0.56 3.54
CA LEU A 58 -2.35 -0.86 4.85
C LEU A 58 -3.31 -1.63 5.76
N LYS A 59 -4.62 -1.38 5.64
CA LYS A 59 -5.65 -1.95 6.52
C LYS A 59 -5.66 -3.50 6.58
N PRO A 60 -5.70 -4.25 5.47
CA PRO A 60 -5.66 -5.72 5.51
C PRO A 60 -4.31 -6.28 5.98
N LEU A 61 -3.26 -5.45 6.02
CA LEU A 61 -1.95 -5.81 6.56
C LEU A 61 -1.85 -5.53 8.07
N GLY A 62 -2.91 -5.02 8.70
CA GLY A 62 -2.93 -4.67 10.12
C GLY A 62 -2.40 -3.27 10.46
N TYR A 63 -2.19 -2.41 9.46
CA TYR A 63 -1.66 -1.06 9.65
C TYR A 63 -2.72 0.02 9.37
N LYS A 64 -2.55 1.20 9.98
CA LYS A 64 -3.32 2.40 9.69
C LYS A 64 -2.42 3.61 9.54
N LEU A 65 -2.84 4.58 8.74
CA LEU A 65 -2.22 5.90 8.72
C LEU A 65 -2.84 6.77 9.83
N ASP A 66 -1.99 7.29 10.72
CA ASP A 66 -2.37 8.30 11.70
C ASP A 66 -1.70 9.63 11.37
N ILE A 67 -2.44 10.72 11.45
CA ILE A 67 -1.91 12.09 11.31
C ILE A 67 -1.58 12.59 12.71
N VAL A 68 -0.29 12.73 12.99
CA VAL A 68 0.20 13.23 14.28
C VAL A 68 0.80 14.62 14.07
N LYS A 69 0.35 15.60 14.86
CA LYS A 69 0.95 16.93 14.88
C LYS A 69 2.28 16.86 15.62
N THR A 70 3.38 17.00 14.90
CA THR A 70 4.69 17.22 15.50
C THR A 70 4.81 18.69 15.90
N THR A 71 5.04 18.95 17.19
CA THR A 71 5.42 20.26 17.75
C THR A 71 6.70 20.79 17.13
#